data_AF-A0A850M7N6-F1
#
_entry.id   AF-A0A850M7N6-F1
#
_cell.length_a   1.000
_cell.length_b   1.000
_cell.length_c   1.000
_cell.angle_alpha   90.00
_cell.angle_beta   90.00
_cell.angle_gamma   90.00
#
_symmetry.space_group_name_H-M   'P 1'
#
loop_
_entity.id
_entity.type
_entity.pdbx_description
1 polymer ?
#
loop_
_entity_poly.entity_id
_entity_poly.type
_entity_poly.pdbx_seq_one_letter_code
_entity_poly.pdbx_strand_id
1 'polypeptide(L)'
;MENSTEKPAFSYKGRGIFEPSINIKEYLFKMIADKGPITRSELTKATGIPRTTIYDTIVKLMLDEQIQKYSVPSKRRGRPRVFYEVVRPSP
;
A
#
# COMPACT_ATOMS: atom_id res chain seq x y z
N MET A 1 -18.14 5.62 -20.41
CA MET A 1 -18.13 5.29 -18.96
C MET A 1 -17.06 6.15 -18.33
N GLU A 2 -17.47 7.17 -17.57
CA GLU A 2 -16.57 8.05 -16.84
C GLU A 2 -15.69 7.23 -15.90
N ASN A 3 -14.37 7.24 -16.13
CA ASN A 3 -13.42 6.82 -15.10
C ASN A 3 -13.32 7.96 -14.10
N SER A 4 -14.19 7.94 -13.09
CA SER A 4 -14.08 8.77 -11.89
C SER A 4 -12.76 8.43 -11.19
N THR A 5 -11.70 9.11 -11.63
CA THR A 5 -10.42 9.13 -10.94
C THR A 5 -10.65 10.01 -9.72
N GLU A 6 -11.19 9.42 -8.65
CA GLU A 6 -11.31 10.09 -7.37
C GLU A 6 -9.93 10.66 -7.03
N LYS A 7 -9.86 12.00 -6.90
CA LYS A 7 -8.64 12.66 -6.49
C LYS A 7 -8.26 12.11 -5.12
N PRO A 8 -6.97 11.80 -4.87
CA PRO A 8 -6.55 11.34 -3.54
C PRO A 8 -6.94 12.41 -2.51
N ALA A 9 -7.35 11.95 -1.32
CA ALA A 9 -7.80 12.81 -0.22
C ALA A 9 -6.71 13.73 0.35
N PHE A 10 -5.49 13.69 -0.21
CA PHE A 10 -4.33 14.47 0.20
C PHE A 10 -3.40 14.77 -0.98
N SER A 11 -2.55 15.77 -0.80
CA SER A 11 -1.49 16.18 -1.72
C SER A 11 -0.11 15.87 -1.12
N TYR A 12 0.78 15.25 -1.90
CA TYR A 12 2.18 15.07 -1.50
C TYR A 12 3.01 16.29 -1.88
N LYS A 13 3.66 16.92 -0.89
CA LYS A 13 4.47 18.14 -1.08
C LYS A 13 5.98 17.88 -1.19
N GLY A 14 6.41 16.61 -1.11
CA GLY A 14 7.82 16.25 -1.06
C GLY A 14 8.34 16.06 0.36
N ARG A 15 9.52 15.45 0.50
CA ARG A 15 10.22 15.25 1.79
C ARG A 15 9.37 14.55 2.86
N GLY A 16 8.43 13.69 2.46
CA GLY A 16 7.52 13.02 3.40
C GLY A 16 6.39 13.89 3.94
N ILE A 17 6.18 15.09 3.40
CA ILE A 17 5.11 16.02 3.81
C ILE A 17 3.85 15.78 2.98
N PHE A 18 2.72 15.68 3.66
CA PHE A 18 1.39 15.49 3.08
C PHE A 18 0.45 16.59 3.58
N GLU A 19 -0.44 17.07 2.70
CA GLU A 19 -1.46 18.06 3.02
C GLU A 19 -2.87 17.52 2.68
N PRO A 20 -3.79 17.46 3.66
CA PRO A 20 -3.57 17.72 5.08
C PRO A 20 -2.57 16.72 5.70
N SER A 21 -2.04 17.05 6.89
CA SER A 21 -1.15 16.13 7.61
C SER A 21 -1.90 14.82 7.89
N ILE A 22 -1.34 13.71 7.42
CA ILE A 22 -1.89 12.37 7.62
C ILE A 22 -0.85 11.44 8.25
N ASN A 23 -1.33 10.51 9.07
CA ASN A 23 -0.51 9.37 9.49
C ASN A 23 -0.46 8.36 8.34
N ILE A 24 0.60 8.44 7.53
CA ILE A 24 0.80 7.57 6.35
C ILE A 24 0.76 6.08 6.72
N LYS A 25 1.30 5.72 7.90
CA LYS A 25 1.33 4.34 8.37
C LYS A 25 -0.07 3.81 8.62
N GLU A 26 -0.87 4.55 9.38
CA GLU A 26 -2.26 4.19 9.65
C GLU A 26 -3.11 4.19 8.38
N TYR A 27 -2.91 5.17 7.51
CA TYR A 27 -3.61 5.26 6.24
C TYR A 27 -3.30 4.07 5.32
N LEU A 28 -2.02 3.72 5.15
CA LEU A 28 -1.63 2.55 4.35
C LEU A 28 -2.11 1.24 4.96
N PHE A 29 -2.12 1.13 6.29
CA PHE A 29 -2.70 -0.04 6.96
C PHE A 29 -4.19 -0.19 6.62
N LYS A 30 -5.00 0.88 6.76
CA LYS A 30 -6.42 0.86 6.38
C LYS A 30 -6.61 0.48 4.90
N MET A 31 -5.82 1.06 4.00
CA MET A 31 -5.88 0.71 2.58
C MET A 31 -5.59 -0.77 2.31
N ILE A 32 -4.64 -1.38 3.02
CA ILE A 32 -4.32 -2.81 2.90
C ILE A 32 -5.41 -3.67 3.56
N ALA A 33 -6.00 -3.21 4.67
CA ALA A 33 -7.11 -3.90 5.34
C ALA A 33 -8.36 -3.95 4.45
N ASP A 34 -8.69 -2.85 3.79
CA ASP A 34 -9.91 -2.69 3.00
C ASP A 34 -9.81 -3.35 1.62
N LYS A 35 -8.63 -3.26 0.97
CA LYS A 35 -8.43 -3.68 -0.42
C LYS A 35 -7.49 -4.88 -0.58
N GLY A 36 -6.95 -5.39 0.53
CA GLY A 36 -6.04 -6.51 0.52
C GLY A 36 -6.72 -7.80 0.01
N PRO A 37 -5.97 -8.69 -0.66
CA PRO A 37 -4.53 -8.60 -0.94
C PRO A 37 -4.17 -7.64 -2.08
N ILE A 38 -3.18 -6.77 -1.87
CA ILE A 38 -2.86 -5.67 -2.79
C ILE A 38 -1.35 -5.58 -3.09
N THR A 39 -0.97 -5.13 -4.29
CA THR A 39 0.44 -4.91 -4.65
C THR A 39 0.91 -3.48 -4.35
N ARG A 40 2.23 -3.28 -4.24
CA ARG A 40 2.83 -1.92 -4.14
C ARG A 40 2.39 -0.99 -5.27
N SER A 41 2.30 -1.51 -6.50
CA SER A 41 1.91 -0.70 -7.66
C SER A 41 0.45 -0.28 -7.59
N GLU A 42 -0.43 -1.15 -7.09
CA GLU A 42 -1.84 -0.81 -6.85
C GLU A 42 -1.98 0.20 -5.72
N LEU A 43 -1.22 0.06 -4.63
CA LEU A 43 -1.16 1.08 -3.57
C LEU A 43 -0.71 2.44 -4.10
N THR A 44 0.33 2.51 -4.94
CA THR A 44 0.76 3.78 -5.56
C THR A 44 -0.35 4.39 -6.39
N LYS A 45 -1.03 3.59 -7.22
CA LYS A 45 -2.15 4.07 -8.05
C LYS A 45 -3.34 4.52 -7.22
N ALA A 46 -3.67 3.79 -6.15
CA ALA A 46 -4.84 4.06 -5.32
C ALA A 46 -4.64 5.26 -4.38
N THR A 47 -3.40 5.54 -3.97
CA THR A 47 -3.11 6.56 -2.95
C THR A 47 -2.41 7.79 -3.51
N GLY A 48 -1.76 7.69 -4.67
CA GLY A 48 -0.88 8.74 -5.18
C GLY A 48 0.42 8.91 -4.38
N ILE A 49 0.65 8.09 -3.35
CA ILE A 49 1.88 8.15 -2.53
C ILE A 49 3.06 7.63 -3.35
N PRO A 50 4.23 8.29 -3.31
CA PRO A 50 5.43 7.79 -3.96
C PRO A 50 5.77 6.35 -3.57
N ARG A 51 6.23 5.58 -4.56
CA ARG A 51 6.53 4.15 -4.40
C ARG A 51 7.54 3.86 -3.30
N THR A 52 8.53 4.73 -3.09
CA THR A 52 9.54 4.61 -2.02
C THR A 52 8.91 4.80 -0.64
N THR A 53 8.09 5.85 -0.47
CA THR A 53 7.34 6.08 0.77
C THR A 53 6.39 4.94 1.11
N ILE A 54 5.71 4.37 0.10
CA ILE A 54 4.91 3.14 0.29
C ILE A 54 5.79 1.99 0.77
N TYR A 55 6.96 1.77 0.13
CA TYR A 55 7.86 0.70 0.53
C TYR A 55 8.34 0.85 1.97
N ASP A 56 8.82 2.03 2.35
CA ASP A 56 9.32 2.31 3.71
C ASP A 56 8.22 2.10 4.76
N THR A 57 6.99 2.49 4.43
CA THR A 57 5.84 2.31 5.33
C THR A 57 5.40 0.85 5.43
N ILE A 58 5.38 0.12 4.31
CA ILE A 58 5.12 -1.33 4.31
C ILE A 58 6.14 -2.06 5.17
N VAL A 59 7.43 -1.71 5.05
CA VAL A 59 8.48 -2.34 5.87
C VAL A 59 8.21 -2.12 7.35
N LYS A 60 7.81 -0.90 7.76
CA LYS A 60 7.42 -0.62 9.15
C LYS A 60 6.22 -1.48 9.58
N LEU A 61 5.14 -1.47 8.80
CA LEU A 61 3.93 -2.27 9.10
C LEU A 61 4.23 -3.77 9.21
N MET A 62 5.17 -4.29 8.41
CA MET A 62 5.62 -5.68 8.50
C MET A 62 6.46 -5.95 9.75
N LEU A 63 7.33 -5.02 10.14
CA LEU A 63 8.12 -5.11 11.37
C LEU A 63 7.24 -5.09 12.62
N ASP A 64 6.12 -4.36 12.55
CA ASP A 64 5.10 -4.33 13.60
C ASP A 64 4.10 -5.51 13.50
N GLU A 65 4.36 -6.49 12.62
CA GLU A 65 3.53 -7.68 12.40
C GLU A 65 2.06 -7.39 12.03
N GLN A 66 1.75 -6.16 11.60
CA GLN A 66 0.40 -5.74 11.23
C GLN A 66 -0.01 -6.27 9.85
N ILE A 67 0.97 -6.48 8.96
CA ILE A 67 0.75 -6.99 7.61
C ILE A 67 1.78 -8.05 7.25
N GLN A 68 1.42 -8.94 6.35
CA GLN A 68 2.32 -9.93 5.77
C GLN A 68 2.47 -9.73 4.25
N LYS A 69 3.56 -10.27 3.71
CA LYS A 69 3.81 -10.33 2.27
C LYS A 69 3.79 -11.77 1.79
N TYR A 70 3.26 -12.00 0.60
CA TYR A 70 3.42 -13.27 -0.09
C TYR A 70 3.62 -13.04 -1.59
N SER A 71 4.31 -13.97 -2.25
CA SER A 71 4.49 -13.93 -3.70
C SER A 71 3.61 -14.97 -4.37
N VAL A 72 2.95 -14.58 -5.46
CA VAL A 72 2.23 -15.50 -6.32
C VAL A 72 3.16 -15.90 -7.47
N PRO A 73 3.55 -17.18 -7.57
CA PRO A 73 4.33 -17.68 -8.69
C PRO A 73 3.56 -17.45 -9.99
N SER A 74 4.23 -16.92 -11.00
CA SER A 74 3.69 -16.81 -12.35
C SER A 74 4.34 -17.88 -13.24
N LYS A 75 3.57 -18.54 -14.10
CA LYS A 75 4.10 -19.44 -15.14
C LYS A 75 4.88 -18.68 -16.23
N ARG A 76 4.89 -17.34 -16.19
CA ARG A 76 5.62 -16.49 -17.13
C ARG A 76 6.99 -16.11 -16.57
N ARG A 77 7.99 -16.05 -17.45
CA ARG A 77 9.34 -15.56 -17.13
C ARG A 77 9.28 -14.14 -16.57
N GLY A 78 9.97 -13.90 -15.45
CA GLY A 78 10.03 -12.59 -14.79
C GLY A 78 9.94 -12.69 -13.27
N ARG A 79 9.99 -11.53 -12.59
CA ARG A 79 9.87 -11.48 -11.14
C ARG A 79 8.42 -11.79 -10.70
N PRO A 80 8.20 -12.68 -9.71
CA PRO A 80 6.88 -12.92 -9.15
C PRO A 80 6.20 -11.64 -8.67
N ARG A 81 4.86 -11.61 -8.75
CA ARG A 81 4.07 -10.54 -8.14
C ARG A 81 4.03 -10.73 -6.63
N VAL A 82 4.22 -9.63 -5.90
CA VAL A 82 4.21 -9.61 -4.43
C VAL A 82 2.98 -8.85 -3.97
N PHE A 83 2.21 -9.51 -3.11
CA PHE A 83 0.99 -9.00 -2.49
C PHE A 83 1.20 -8.79 -1.00
N TYR A 84 0.41 -7.89 -0.43
CA TYR A 84 0.39 -7.54 0.98
C TYR A 84 -1.05 -7.62 1.49
N GLU A 85 -1.21 -8.16 2.69
CA GLU A 85 -2.49 -8.29 3.38
C GLU A 85 -2.30 -8.15 4.90
N VAL A 86 -3.37 -7.83 5.63
CA VAL A 86 -3.34 -7.72 7.09
C VAL A 86 -3.16 -9.10 7.72
N VAL A 87 -2.29 -9.19 8.72
CA VAL A 87 -2.22 -10.39 9.58
C VAL A 87 -3.45 -10.40 10.46
N ARG A 88 -4.35 -11.37 10.24
CA ARG A 88 -5.46 -11.60 11.16
C ARG A 88 -4.92 -12.42 12.32
N PRO A 89 -5.14 -12.01 13.59
CA PRO A 89 -4.85 -12.91 14.69
C PRO A 89 -5.67 -14.18 14.50
N SER A 90 -5.02 -15.34 14.54
CA SER A 90 -5.74 -16.60 14.70
C SER A 90 -6.51 -16.55 16.01
N PRO A 91 -7.79 -16.97 16.04
CA PRO A 91 -8.58 -17.05 17.27
C PRO A 91 -7.96 -18.01 18.29
#